data_AF-A0A961IZ08-F1
#
_entry.id   AF-A0A961IZ08-F1
#
_cell.length_a   1.000
_cell.length_b   1.000
_cell.length_c   1.000
_cell.angle_alpha   90.00
_cell.angle_beta   90.00
_cell.angle_gamma   90.00
#
_symmetry.space_group_name_H-M   'P 1'
#
loop_
_entity.id
_entity.type
_entity.pdbx_description
1 polymer ?
#
loop_
_entity_poly.entity_id
_entity_poly.type
_entity_poly.pdbx_seq_one_letter_code
_entity_poly.pdbx_strand_id
1 'polypeptide(L)'
;MPFGLKSIWFQLITELAVIAWFLVRFRGKYADGAFDGSEGLVELGTTVLSFMLVTVVAIVAVHILGLIVLAIAEGGTEPDTTTDERDRAIEAQGDRVSNTLGGLGFVAGMVLMTFGGSVPVVIATTFVACLAGAVIGNLVKLRAYGEG
;
A
#
# COMPACT_ATOMS: atom_id res chain seq x y z
N MET A 1 0.80 14.21 -19.73
CA MET A 1 0.36 12.95 -19.10
C MET A 1 -1.00 13.19 -18.47
N PRO A 2 -1.98 12.28 -18.62
CA PRO A 2 -3.28 12.38 -17.97
C PRO A 2 -3.13 12.49 -16.46
N PHE A 3 -4.04 13.20 -15.79
CA PHE A 3 -4.03 13.36 -14.34
C PHE A 3 -4.02 11.99 -13.61
N GLY A 4 -4.83 11.02 -14.09
CA GLY A 4 -4.86 9.66 -13.56
C GLY A 4 -3.50 8.96 -13.60
N LEU A 5 -2.74 9.10 -14.69
CA LEU A 5 -1.41 8.49 -14.79
C LEU A 5 -0.41 9.08 -13.78
N LYS A 6 -0.40 10.41 -13.61
CA LYS A 6 0.46 11.08 -12.63
C LYS A 6 0.12 10.63 -11.21
N SER A 7 -1.17 10.52 -10.90
CA SER A 7 -1.67 10.06 -9.60
C SER A 7 -1.20 8.63 -9.28
N ILE A 8 -1.31 7.69 -10.23
CA ILE A 8 -0.87 6.30 -10.03
C ILE A 8 0.63 6.23 -9.73
N TRP A 9 1.46 7.04 -10.38
CA TRP A 9 2.89 7.10 -10.07
C TRP A 9 3.18 7.62 -8.66
N PHE A 10 2.51 8.69 -8.22
CA PHE A 10 2.65 9.20 -6.86
C PHE A 10 2.24 8.15 -5.82
N GLN A 11 1.15 7.44 -6.08
CA GLN A 11 0.66 6.40 -5.21
C GLN A 11 1.65 5.22 -5.13
N LEU A 12 2.15 4.73 -6.26
CA LEU A 12 3.08 3.61 -6.33
C LEU A 12 4.41 3.92 -5.61
N ILE A 13 4.96 5.12 -5.80
CA ILE A 13 6.19 5.54 -5.09
C ILE A 13 5.94 5.58 -3.58
N THR A 14 4.80 6.12 -3.14
CA THR A 14 4.44 6.22 -1.73
C THR A 14 4.27 4.83 -1.10
N GLU A 15 3.56 3.93 -1.77
CA GLU A 15 3.36 2.55 -1.33
C GLU A 15 4.69 1.81 -1.19
N LEU A 16 5.58 1.92 -2.19
CA LEU A 16 6.92 1.30 -2.12
C LEU A 16 7.76 1.87 -0.97
N ALA A 17 7.71 3.17 -0.75
CA ALA A 17 8.42 3.81 0.37
C ALA A 17 7.90 3.32 1.72
N VAL A 18 6.58 3.24 1.88
CA VAL A 18 5.92 2.73 3.10
C VAL A 18 6.26 1.25 3.33
N ILE A 19 6.22 0.42 2.28
CA ILE A 19 6.61 -1.00 2.35
C ILE A 19 8.06 -1.15 2.80
N ALA A 20 8.98 -0.43 2.16
CA ALA A 20 10.39 -0.50 2.49
C ALA A 20 10.65 -0.08 3.94
N TRP A 21 10.02 1.02 4.37
CA TRP A 21 10.10 1.49 5.75
C TRP A 21 9.53 0.47 6.75
N PHE A 22 8.37 -0.11 6.45
CA PHE A 22 7.74 -1.17 7.24
C PHE A 22 8.68 -2.37 7.41
N LEU A 23 9.21 -2.91 6.32
CA LEU A 23 10.07 -4.09 6.34
C LEU A 23 11.34 -3.86 7.17
N VAL A 24 11.99 -2.71 7.02
CA VAL A 24 13.19 -2.36 7.79
C VAL A 24 12.87 -2.27 9.28
N ARG A 25 11.80 -1.53 9.63
CA ARG A 25 11.44 -1.30 11.04
C ARG A 25 10.91 -2.57 11.72
N PHE A 26 10.12 -3.37 11.02
CA PHE A 26 9.61 -4.65 11.49
C PHE A 26 10.76 -5.65 11.71
N ARG A 27 11.69 -5.76 10.75
CA ARG A 27 12.88 -6.61 10.89
C ARG A 27 13.72 -6.23 12.11
N GLY A 28 13.89 -4.93 12.38
CA GLY A 28 14.57 -4.45 13.58
C GLY A 28 13.90 -4.96 14.85
N LYS A 29 12.60 -4.68 15.03
CA LYS A 29 11.85 -5.15 16.22
C LYS A 29 11.86 -6.67 16.38
N TYR A 30 11.77 -7.40 15.26
CA TYR A 30 11.81 -8.86 15.27
C TYR A 30 13.19 -9.38 15.70
N ALA A 31 14.28 -8.80 15.21
CA ALA A 31 15.64 -9.18 15.59
C ALA A 31 15.96 -8.86 17.05
N ASP A 32 15.36 -7.80 17.59
CA ASP A 32 15.50 -7.39 18.99
C ASP A 32 14.65 -8.25 19.95
N GLY A 33 13.90 -9.24 19.45
CA GLY A 33 13.02 -10.09 20.26
C GLY A 33 11.83 -9.36 20.87
N ALA A 34 11.44 -8.20 20.30
CA ALA A 34 10.37 -7.35 20.85
C ALA A 34 9.00 -8.05 20.92
N PHE A 35 8.84 -9.19 20.23
CA PHE A 35 7.60 -9.95 20.17
C PHE A 35 7.62 -11.24 21.02
N ASP A 36 8.73 -11.54 21.71
CA ASP A 36 8.92 -12.82 22.42
C ASP A 36 8.42 -12.81 23.88
N GLY A 37 8.08 -11.63 24.41
CA GLY A 37 7.60 -11.44 25.79
C GLY A 37 6.09 -11.62 25.98
N SER A 38 5.63 -11.54 27.23
CA SER A 38 4.19 -11.57 27.57
C SER A 38 3.38 -10.44 26.94
N GLU A 39 4.05 -9.33 26.60
CA GLU A 39 3.47 -8.17 25.91
C GLU A 39 3.69 -8.21 24.39
N GLY A 40 4.32 -9.27 23.85
CA GLY A 40 4.73 -9.33 22.44
C GLY A 40 3.57 -9.17 21.44
N LEU A 41 2.38 -9.67 21.78
CA LEU A 41 1.17 -9.47 20.97
C LEU A 41 0.64 -8.03 21.03
N VAL A 42 0.75 -7.37 22.19
CA VAL A 42 0.38 -5.97 22.34
C VAL A 42 1.35 -5.10 21.53
N GLU A 43 2.65 -5.35 21.66
CA GLU A 43 3.68 -4.63 20.92
C GLU A 43 3.52 -4.83 19.39
N LEU A 44 3.19 -6.06 18.96
CA LEU A 44 2.87 -6.35 17.56
C LEU A 44 1.64 -5.57 17.08
N GLY A 45 0.56 -5.59 17.86
CA GLY A 45 -0.68 -4.87 17.56
C GLY A 45 -0.44 -3.35 17.46
N THR A 46 0.23 -2.76 18.44
CA THR A 46 0.60 -1.34 18.44
C THR A 46 1.51 -0.99 17.27
N THR A 47 2.45 -1.88 16.94
CA THR A 47 3.34 -1.70 15.79
C THR A 47 2.54 -1.66 14.48
N VAL A 48 1.70 -2.65 14.21
CA VAL A 48 0.86 -2.69 12.99
C VAL A 48 -0.10 -1.52 12.93
N LEU A 49 -0.75 -1.17 14.05
CA LEU A 49 -1.67 -0.03 14.10
C LEU A 49 -0.97 1.29 13.81
N SER A 50 0.23 1.49 14.36
CA SER A 50 1.04 2.68 14.07
C SER A 50 1.42 2.75 12.60
N PHE A 51 1.73 1.61 11.97
CA PHE A 51 2.00 1.55 10.53
C PHE A 51 0.78 1.92 9.70
N MET A 52 -0.40 1.38 10.02
CA MET A 52 -1.64 1.74 9.32
C MET A 52 -1.90 3.25 9.40
N LEU A 53 -1.73 3.84 10.59
CA LEU A 53 -1.90 5.28 10.79
C LEU A 53 -0.92 6.10 9.94
N VAL A 54 0.38 5.74 9.97
CA VAL A 54 1.41 6.43 9.18
C VAL A 54 1.11 6.31 7.68
N THR A 55 0.70 5.14 7.21
CA THR A 55 0.34 4.93 5.80
C THR A 55 -0.80 5.83 5.36
N VAL A 56 -1.89 5.89 6.14
CA VAL A 56 -3.04 6.75 5.82
C VAL A 56 -2.61 8.23 5.78
N VAL A 57 -1.87 8.69 6.78
CA VAL A 57 -1.38 10.08 6.84
C VAL A 57 -0.45 10.39 5.66
N ALA A 58 0.47 9.48 5.32
CA ALA A 58 1.40 9.66 4.21
C ALA A 58 0.68 9.74 2.86
N ILE A 59 -0.30 8.86 2.60
CA ILE A 59 -1.08 8.85 1.36
C ILE A 59 -1.84 10.18 1.20
N VAL A 60 -2.52 10.64 2.25
CA VAL A 60 -3.26 11.91 2.23
C VAL A 60 -2.30 13.09 2.01
N ALA A 61 -1.18 13.13 2.72
CA ALA A 61 -0.18 14.18 2.56
C ALA A 61 0.38 14.24 1.13
N VAL A 62 0.73 13.08 0.56
CA VAL A 62 1.24 13.02 -0.82
C VAL A 62 0.18 13.45 -1.84
N HIS A 63 -1.09 13.09 -1.66
CA HIS A 63 -2.16 13.55 -2.56
C HIS A 63 -2.30 15.08 -2.54
N ILE A 64 -2.33 15.69 -1.35
CA ILE A 64 -2.43 17.14 -1.20
C ILE A 64 -1.20 17.82 -1.82
N LEU A 65 0.00 17.34 -1.53
CA LEU A 65 1.24 17.88 -2.09
C LEU A 65 1.28 17.72 -3.62
N GLY A 66 0.84 16.57 -4.15
CA GLY A 66 0.75 16.30 -5.58
C GLY A 66 -0.16 17.30 -6.29
N LEU A 67 -1.33 17.59 -5.72
CA LEU A 67 -2.25 18.60 -6.26
C LEU A 67 -1.64 20.00 -6.27
N ILE A 68 -0.97 20.40 -5.18
CA ILE A 68 -0.30 21.71 -5.10
C ILE A 68 0.81 21.83 -6.15
N VAL A 69 1.66 20.80 -6.27
CA VAL A 69 2.76 20.78 -7.26
C VAL A 69 2.22 20.85 -8.68
N LEU A 70 1.12 20.15 -8.98
CA LEU A 70 0.48 20.19 -10.29
C LEU A 70 -0.12 21.57 -10.59
N ALA A 71 -0.84 22.16 -9.64
CA ALA A 71 -1.42 23.49 -9.80
C ALA A 71 -0.33 24.56 -10.06
N ILE A 72 0.82 24.48 -9.38
CA ILE A 72 1.96 25.37 -9.63
C ILE A 72 2.54 25.13 -11.03
N ALA A 73 2.74 23.87 -11.42
CA ALA A 73 3.31 23.52 -12.72
C ALA A 73 2.41 23.92 -13.90
N GLU A 74 1.09 23.92 -13.69
CA GLU A 74 0.07 24.26 -14.70
C GLU A 74 -0.33 25.76 -14.66
N GLY A 75 0.48 26.60 -14.00
CA GLY A 75 0.35 28.06 -14.04
C GLY A 75 -0.79 28.63 -13.21
N GLY A 76 -1.23 27.92 -12.16
CA GLY A 76 -2.34 28.33 -11.31
C GLY A 76 -3.72 28.00 -11.86
N THR A 77 -3.78 27.26 -12.99
CA THR A 77 -5.02 26.68 -13.48
C THR A 77 -5.38 25.46 -12.64
N GLU A 78 -6.67 25.30 -12.30
CA GLU A 78 -7.14 24.13 -11.57
C GLU A 78 -6.90 22.88 -12.41
N PRO A 79 -6.17 21.85 -11.90
CA PRO A 79 -5.89 20.65 -12.67
C PRO A 79 -7.20 20.00 -13.12
N ASP A 80 -7.26 19.55 -14.36
CA ASP A 80 -8.42 18.78 -14.84
C ASP A 80 -8.46 17.42 -14.13
N THR A 81 -9.33 17.31 -13.12
CA THR A 81 -9.58 16.08 -12.37
C THR A 81 -10.79 15.31 -12.90
N THR A 82 -11.30 15.65 -14.09
CA THR A 82 -12.46 14.97 -14.66
C THR A 82 -12.14 13.50 -14.91
N THR A 83 -12.88 12.62 -14.25
CA THR A 83 -12.73 11.17 -14.39
C THR A 83 -13.67 10.67 -15.47
N ASP A 84 -13.14 10.03 -16.51
CA ASP A 84 -13.96 9.41 -17.56
C ASP A 84 -14.44 7.98 -17.15
N GLU A 85 -15.28 7.35 -17.97
CA GLU A 85 -15.72 5.96 -17.71
C GLU A 85 -14.58 4.95 -17.79
N ARG A 86 -13.55 5.22 -18.61
CA ARG A 86 -12.38 4.37 -18.79
C ARG A 86 -11.50 4.38 -17.55
N ASP A 87 -11.25 5.53 -16.96
CA ASP A 87 -10.49 5.75 -15.73
C ASP A 87 -11.12 4.97 -14.58
N ARG A 88 -12.46 5.02 -14.46
CA ARG A 88 -13.21 4.21 -13.49
C ARG A 88 -13.05 2.71 -13.73
N ALA A 89 -13.08 2.27 -14.98
CA ALA A 89 -12.88 0.86 -15.33
C ALA A 89 -11.46 0.38 -14.99
N ILE A 90 -10.44 1.20 -15.27
CA ILE A 90 -9.04 0.94 -14.93
C ILE A 90 -8.87 0.88 -13.41
N GLU A 91 -9.45 1.82 -12.68
CA GLU A 91 -9.41 1.85 -11.22
C GLU A 91 -10.02 0.57 -10.62
N ALA A 92 -11.23 0.20 -11.06
CA ALA A 92 -11.91 -1.01 -10.62
C ALA A 92 -11.12 -2.29 -10.95
N GLN A 93 -10.41 -2.32 -12.09
CA GLN A 93 -9.56 -3.45 -12.46
C GLN A 93 -8.38 -3.61 -11.49
N GLY A 94 -7.67 -2.50 -11.19
CA GLY A 94 -6.57 -2.55 -10.24
C GLY A 94 -7.02 -2.92 -8.82
N ASP A 95 -8.20 -2.45 -8.40
CA ASP A 95 -8.75 -2.76 -7.09
C ASP A 95 -9.14 -4.24 -6.97
N ARG A 96 -9.69 -4.84 -8.02
CA ARG A 96 -9.95 -6.29 -8.07
C ARG A 96 -8.67 -7.11 -7.88
N VAL A 97 -7.60 -6.73 -8.57
CA VAL A 97 -6.30 -7.42 -8.46
C VAL A 97 -5.71 -7.26 -7.06
N SER A 98 -5.72 -6.03 -6.53
CA SER A 98 -5.23 -5.73 -5.18
C SER A 98 -5.98 -6.53 -4.11
N ASN A 99 -7.31 -6.51 -4.16
CA ASN A 99 -8.15 -7.24 -3.20
C ASN A 99 -7.98 -8.76 -3.31
N THR A 100 -7.83 -9.28 -4.53
CA THR A 100 -7.59 -10.71 -4.75
C THR A 100 -6.25 -11.14 -4.12
N LEU A 101 -5.19 -10.36 -4.34
CA LEU A 101 -3.87 -10.63 -3.78
C LEU A 101 -3.84 -10.47 -2.26
N GLY A 102 -4.51 -9.44 -1.71
CA GLY A 102 -4.67 -9.28 -0.27
C GLY A 102 -5.42 -10.47 0.36
N GLY A 103 -6.50 -10.93 -0.28
CA GLY A 103 -7.24 -12.12 0.15
C GLY A 103 -6.40 -13.39 0.11
N LEU A 104 -5.63 -13.60 -0.96
CA LEU A 104 -4.67 -14.72 -1.05
C LEU A 104 -3.58 -14.64 0.02
N GLY A 105 -3.12 -13.43 0.32
CA GLY A 105 -2.17 -13.16 1.39
C GLY A 105 -2.68 -13.54 2.78
N PHE A 106 -3.95 -13.26 3.05
CA PHE A 106 -4.60 -13.70 4.27
C PHE A 106 -4.68 -15.22 4.35
N VAL A 107 -5.10 -15.89 3.28
CA VAL A 107 -5.15 -17.37 3.22
C VAL A 107 -3.74 -17.95 3.41
N ALA A 108 -2.73 -17.39 2.77
CA ALA A 108 -1.34 -17.80 2.94
C ALA A 108 -0.87 -17.65 4.40
N GLY A 109 -1.26 -16.58 5.08
CA GLY A 109 -1.01 -16.40 6.52
C GLY A 109 -1.64 -17.50 7.38
N MET A 110 -2.89 -17.90 7.08
CA MET A 110 -3.57 -18.99 7.79
C MET A 110 -2.89 -20.34 7.56
N VAL A 111 -2.46 -20.61 6.33
CA VAL A 111 -1.67 -21.80 6.00
C VAL A 111 -0.36 -21.80 6.79
N LEU A 112 0.35 -20.67 6.84
CA LEU A 112 1.59 -20.53 7.58
C LEU A 112 1.39 -20.80 9.09
N MET A 113 0.30 -20.29 9.67
CA MET A 113 -0.07 -20.55 11.06
C MET A 113 -0.33 -22.04 11.32
N THR A 114 -0.94 -22.74 10.37
CA THR A 114 -1.21 -24.19 10.46
C THR A 114 0.09 -25.01 10.52
N PHE A 115 1.17 -24.53 9.90
CA PHE A 115 2.49 -25.17 9.95
C PHE A 115 3.37 -24.70 11.12
N GLY A 116 2.79 -24.04 12.12
CA GLY A 116 3.50 -23.57 13.31
C GLY A 116 4.29 -22.27 13.10
N GLY A 117 3.96 -21.50 12.07
CA GLY A 117 4.50 -20.15 11.90
C GLY A 117 4.16 -19.26 13.11
N SER A 118 5.13 -18.48 13.57
CA SER A 118 4.91 -17.58 14.71
C SER A 118 3.89 -16.49 14.35
N VAL A 119 3.08 -16.07 15.33
CA VAL A 119 2.05 -15.04 15.14
C VAL A 119 2.60 -13.75 14.49
N PRO A 120 3.77 -13.23 14.88
CA PRO A 120 4.37 -12.07 14.21
C PRO A 120 4.64 -12.29 12.72
N VAL A 121 5.09 -13.49 12.34
CA VAL A 121 5.39 -13.82 10.94
C VAL A 121 4.10 -13.96 10.13
N VAL A 122 3.05 -14.56 10.70
CA VAL A 122 1.73 -14.65 10.05
C VAL A 122 1.17 -13.26 9.74
N ILE A 123 1.16 -12.38 10.74
CA ILE A 123 0.64 -11.01 10.60
C ILE A 123 1.49 -10.21 9.60
N ALA A 124 2.83 -10.30 9.70
CA ALA A 124 3.71 -9.63 8.75
C ALA A 124 3.49 -10.12 7.31
N THR A 125 3.32 -11.42 7.12
CA THR A 125 3.08 -12.02 5.79
C THR A 125 1.78 -11.52 5.20
N THR A 126 0.69 -11.50 5.97
CA THR A 126 -0.60 -10.96 5.52
C THR A 126 -0.50 -9.48 5.18
N PHE A 127 0.17 -8.69 6.03
CA PHE A 127 0.33 -7.26 5.79
C PHE A 127 1.17 -6.96 4.54
N VAL A 128 2.29 -7.67 4.36
CA VAL A 128 3.13 -7.56 3.16
C VAL A 128 2.36 -7.98 1.92
N ALA A 129 1.53 -9.02 1.98
CA ALA A 129 0.73 -9.45 0.84
C ALA A 129 -0.35 -8.42 0.46
N CYS A 130 -0.99 -7.77 1.43
CA CYS A 130 -1.91 -6.66 1.15
C CYS A 130 -1.19 -5.50 0.46
N LEU A 131 -0.01 -5.12 0.97
CA LEU A 131 0.79 -4.05 0.37
C LEU A 131 1.31 -4.41 -1.03
N ALA A 132 1.76 -5.65 -1.23
CA ALA A 132 2.14 -6.16 -2.55
C ALA A 132 0.95 -6.17 -3.51
N GLY A 133 -0.24 -6.51 -3.02
CA GLY A 133 -1.50 -6.40 -3.75
C GLY A 133 -1.75 -4.98 -4.25
N ALA A 134 -1.57 -3.97 -3.38
CA ALA A 134 -1.71 -2.56 -3.76
C ALA A 134 -0.73 -2.16 -4.87
N VAL A 135 0.56 -2.51 -4.72
CA VAL A 135 1.60 -2.24 -5.73
C VAL A 135 1.27 -2.91 -7.05
N ILE A 136 0.91 -4.20 -7.05
CA ILE A 136 0.57 -4.94 -8.27
C ILE A 136 -0.71 -4.38 -8.90
N GLY A 137 -1.71 -4.00 -8.10
CA GLY A 137 -2.91 -3.31 -8.55
C GLY A 137 -2.56 -2.01 -9.30
N ASN A 138 -1.67 -1.20 -8.75
CA ASN A 138 -1.20 0.04 -9.39
C ASN A 138 -0.36 -0.23 -10.65
N LEU A 139 0.46 -1.29 -10.69
CA LEU A 139 1.15 -1.72 -11.90
C LEU A 139 0.17 -2.15 -13.00
N VAL A 140 -0.92 -2.82 -12.63
CA VAL A 140 -2.00 -3.18 -13.57
C VAL A 140 -2.69 -1.93 -14.10
N LYS A 141 -2.97 -0.93 -13.25
CA LYS A 141 -3.51 0.36 -13.66
C LYS A 141 -2.57 1.06 -14.66
N LEU A 142 -1.26 1.10 -14.38
CA LEU A 142 -0.25 1.68 -15.28
C LEU A 142 -0.22 0.98 -16.64
N ARG A 143 -0.27 -0.36 -16.65
CA ARG A 143 -0.28 -1.14 -17.89
C ARG A 143 -1.54 -0.88 -18.71
N ALA A 144 -2.71 -0.86 -18.07
CA ALA A 144 -3.98 -0.59 -18.75
C ALA A 144 -4.03 0.81 -19.38
N TYR A 145 -3.40 1.81 -18.74
CA TYR A 145 -3.21 3.14 -19.32
C TYR A 145 -2.25 3.19 -20.52
N GLY A 146 -1.33 2.23 -20.64
CA GLY A 146 -0.37 2.16 -21.75
C GLY A 146 -0.85 1.35 -22.96
N GLU A 147 -1.89 0.52 -22.79
CA GLU A 147 -2.48 -0.31 -23.84
C GLU A 147 -3.64 0.39 -24.59
N GLY A 148 -4.01 1.61 -24.22
CA GLY A 148 -5.05 2.43 -24.87
C GLY A 148 -4.70 3.91 -24.96
#